data_AF-A0A957M4J6-F1
#
_entry.id   AF-A0A957M4J6-F1
#
_cell.length_a   1.000
_cell.length_b   1.000
_cell.length_c   1.000
_cell.angle_alpha   90.00
_cell.angle_beta   90.00
_cell.angle_gamma   90.00
#
_symmetry.space_group_name_H-M   'P 1'
#
loop_
_entity.id
_entity.type
_entity.pdbx_description
1 polymer ?
#
loop_
_entity_poly.entity_id
_entity_poly.type
_entity_poly.pdbx_seq_one_letter_code
_entity_poly.pdbx_strand_id
1 'polypeptide(L)' 'WPDAAPEKYVPRLRAAGLAIVDVQDWQGSLRFLDVGALVYYLKAVPWLVPGFSVATQRDTLFALQDRLDAD' A
#
# COMPACT_ATOMS: atom_id res chain seq x y z
N TRP A 1 3.36 -5.19 -1.05
CA TRP A 1 2.86 -6.54 -0.74
C TRP A 1 4.01 -7.50 -0.88
N PRO A 2 4.56 -8.04 0.22
CA PRO A 2 5.76 -8.88 0.17
C PRO A 2 5.60 -10.10 -0.72
N ASP A 3 4.38 -10.61 -0.87
CA ASP A 3 4.11 -11.80 -1.69
C ASP A 3 3.76 -11.48 -3.15
N ALA A 4 3.73 -10.20 -3.55
CA ALA A 4 3.40 -9.80 -4.90
C ALA A 4 4.67 -9.70 -5.77
N ALA A 5 5.38 -10.83 -5.89
CA ALA A 5 6.69 -10.90 -6.54
C ALA A 5 6.65 -11.70 -7.86
N PRO A 6 7.62 -11.51 -8.77
CA PRO A 6 7.69 -12.22 -10.04
C PRO A 6 7.57 -13.75 -9.91
N GLU A 7 8.16 -14.34 -8.88
CA GLU A 7 8.18 -15.78 -8.60
C GLU A 7 6.76 -16.35 -8.47
N LYS A 8 5.82 -15.54 -7.96
CA LYS A 8 4.41 -15.93 -7.81
C LYS A 8 3.63 -15.85 -9.13
N TYR A 9 3.90 -14.83 -9.95
CA TYR A 9 3.06 -14.52 -11.10
C TYR A 9 3.62 -15.08 -12.42
N VAL A 10 4.94 -15.07 -12.62
CA VAL A 10 5.58 -15.56 -13.85
C VAL A 10 5.18 -17.00 -14.18
N PRO A 11 5.20 -17.97 -13.24
CA PRO A 11 4.76 -19.33 -13.55
C PRO A 11 3.29 -19.41 -13.97
N ARG A 12 2.42 -18.62 -13.32
CA ARG A 12 0.97 -18.58 -13.61
C ARG A 12 0.69 -17.99 -14.99
N LEU A 13 1.41 -16.93 -15.37
CA LEU A 13 1.29 -16.29 -16.67
C LEU A 13 1.78 -17.22 -17.79
N ARG A 14 2.92 -17.91 -17.58
CA ARG A 14 3.41 -18.93 -18.53
C ARG A 14 2.43 -20.09 -18.69
N ALA A 15 1.87 -20.59 -17.58
CA ALA A 15 0.87 -21.66 -17.62
C ALA A 15 -0.42 -21.25 -18.35
N ALA A 16 -0.74 -19.95 -18.35
CA ALA A 16 -1.84 -19.38 -19.14
C ALA A 16 -1.50 -19.18 -20.64
N GLY A 17 -0.29 -19.57 -21.09
CA GLY A 17 0.15 -19.42 -22.48
C GLY A 17 0.61 -18.01 -22.87
N LEU A 18 0.76 -17.10 -21.90
CA LEU A 18 1.22 -15.74 -22.17
C LEU A 18 2.73 -15.71 -22.40
N ALA A 19 3.15 -15.01 -23.45
CA ALA A 19 4.54 -14.64 -23.65
C ALA A 19 4.89 -13.45 -22.74
N ILE A 20 5.87 -13.65 -21.87
CA ILE A 20 6.36 -12.60 -20.97
C ILE A 20 7.52 -11.91 -21.66
N VAL A 21 7.33 -10.64 -22.05
CA VAL A 21 8.32 -9.86 -22.81
C VAL A 21 9.26 -9.03 -21.93
N ASP A 22 8.82 -8.68 -20.72
CA ASP A 22 9.62 -7.99 -19.71
C ASP A 22 9.11 -8.34 -18.30
N VAL A 23 10.02 -8.33 -17.32
CA VAL A 23 9.73 -8.52 -15.90
C VAL A 23 10.65 -7.62 -15.10
N GLN A 24 10.07 -6.75 -14.29
CA GLN A 24 10.82 -5.92 -13.35
C GLN A 24 10.22 -6.08 -11.96
N ASP A 25 11.10 -6.28 -10.98
CA ASP A 25 10.75 -6.21 -9.57
C ASP A 25 11.13 -4.86 -9.00
N TRP A 26 10.43 -4.42 -7.96
CA TRP A 26 10.70 -3.16 -7.30
C TRP A 26 10.53 -3.25 -5.79
N GLN A 27 11.50 -2.67 -5.10
CA GLN A 27 11.44 -2.47 -3.66
C GLN A 27 11.76 -1.01 -3.33
N GLY A 28 10.96 -0.42 -2.43
CA GLY A 28 11.20 0.93 -1.94
C GLY A 28 10.36 1.26 -0.73
N SER A 29 10.60 2.43 -0.15
CA SER A 29 9.86 2.94 1.00
C SER A 29 8.73 3.87 0.55
N LEU A 30 7.55 3.69 1.12
CA LEU A 30 6.47 4.67 1.07
C LEU A 30 6.48 5.49 2.37
N ARG A 31 6.49 6.81 2.26
CA ARG A 31 6.41 7.73 3.40
C ARG A 31 5.27 8.71 3.18
N PHE A 32 4.57 9.04 4.25
CA PHE A 32 3.54 10.07 4.26
C PHE A 32 4.04 11.20 5.15
N LEU A 33 3.91 12.45 4.68
CA LEU A 33 4.35 13.64 5.40
C LEU A 33 3.19 14.36 6.11
N ASP A 34 1.96 13.93 5.83
CA ASP A 34 0.76 14.41 6.50
C ASP A 34 -0.28 13.28 6.60
N VAL A 35 -1.15 13.36 7.59
CA VAL A 35 -2.18 12.36 7.82
C VAL A 35 -3.27 12.40 6.75
N GLY A 36 -3.50 13.54 6.10
CA GLY A 36 -4.43 13.66 4.99
C GLY A 36 -4.05 12.77 3.79
N ALA A 37 -2.77 12.77 3.41
CA ALA A 37 -2.22 11.91 2.36
C ALA A 37 -2.34 10.43 2.72
N LEU A 38 -2.07 10.06 3.97
CA LEU A 38 -2.29 8.69 4.47
C LEU A 38 -3.76 8.29 4.33
N VAL A 39 -4.69 9.13 4.78
CA VAL A 39 -6.14 8.88 4.69
C VAL A 39 -6.59 8.74 3.24
N TYR A 40 -6.12 9.62 2.35
CA TYR A 40 -6.41 9.55 0.92
C TYR A 40 -5.94 8.22 0.33
N TYR A 41 -4.70 7.81 0.63
CA TYR A 41 -4.13 6.56 0.15
C TYR A 41 -4.88 5.33 0.67
N LEU A 42 -5.23 5.29 1.96
CA LEU A 42 -6.00 4.19 2.55
C LEU A 42 -7.42 4.08 2.00
N LYS A 43 -8.02 5.20 1.58
CA LYS A 43 -9.31 5.18 0.86
C LYS A 43 -9.19 4.61 -0.55
N ALA A 44 -8.09 4.88 -1.25
CA ALA A 44 -7.83 4.36 -2.59
C ALA A 44 -7.40 2.89 -2.61
N VAL A 45 -6.76 2.43 -1.53
CA VAL A 45 -6.18 1.08 -1.39
C VAL A 45 -6.79 0.37 -0.17
N PRO A 46 -8.10 0.07 -0.18
CA PRO A 46 -8.82 -0.38 1.02
C PRO A 46 -8.39 -1.76 1.53
N TRP A 47 -7.76 -2.58 0.67
CA TRP A 47 -7.22 -3.88 1.07
C TRP A 47 -5.93 -3.79 1.90
N LEU A 48 -5.30 -2.62 1.98
CA LEU A 48 -4.09 -2.45 2.77
C LEU A 48 -4.38 -2.46 4.27
N VAL A 49 -5.51 -1.86 4.67
CA VAL A 49 -6.01 -1.88 6.04
C VAL A 49 -7.51 -2.19 6.00
N PRO A 50 -7.88 -3.49 5.99
CA PRO A 50 -9.27 -3.89 5.98
C PRO A 50 -10.04 -3.27 7.15
N GLY A 51 -11.20 -2.67 6.87
CA GLY A 51 -12.01 -2.00 7.88
C GLY A 51 -11.54 -0.59 8.27
N PHE A 52 -10.58 -0.01 7.54
CA PHE A 52 -10.20 1.39 7.73
C PHE A 52 -11.42 2.32 7.64
N SER A 53 -11.56 3.20 8.63
CA SER A 53 -12.58 4.24 8.64
C SER A 53 -12.06 5.46 9.39
N VAL A 54 -12.17 6.61 8.76
CA VAL A 54 -11.82 7.90 9.37
C VAL A 54 -12.67 8.17 10.60
N ALA A 55 -13.94 7.75 10.60
CA ALA A 55 -14.85 8.00 11.70
C ALA A 55 -14.48 7.22 12.96
N THR A 56 -14.10 5.95 12.81
CA THR A 56 -13.78 5.08 13.96
C THR A 56 -12.35 5.22 14.44
N GLN A 57 -11.45 5.74 13.60
CA GLN A 57 -10.01 5.84 13.90
C GLN A 57 -9.53 7.30 14.00
N ARG A 58 -10.47 8.24 14.17
CA ARG A 58 -10.19 9.69 14.21
C ARG A 58 -9.11 10.05 15.22
N ASP A 59 -9.19 9.53 16.45
CA ASP A 59 -8.26 9.89 17.53
C ASP A 59 -6.84 9.42 17.22
N THR A 60 -6.68 8.22 16.66
CA THR A 60 -5.40 7.69 16.19
C THR A 60 -4.82 8.54 15.05
N LEU A 61 -5.67 8.99 14.12
CA LEU A 61 -5.25 9.84 13.01
C LEU A 61 -4.77 11.22 13.50
N PHE A 62 -5.46 11.83 14.46
CA PHE A 62 -5.00 13.10 15.04
C PHE A 62 -3.71 12.93 15.84
N ALA A 63 -3.59 11.87 16.66
CA ALA A 63 -2.35 11.60 17.38
C ALA A 63 -1.14 11.37 16.43
N LEU A 64 -1.38 10.82 15.23
CA LEU A 64 -0.35 10.72 14.20
C LEU A 64 0.05 12.10 13.65
N GLN A 65 -0.90 13.01 13.46
CA GLN A 65 -0.62 14.36 12.99
C GLN A 65 0.16 15.15 14.05
N ASP A 66 -0.26 15.07 15.32
CA ASP A 66 0.42 15.73 16.44
C ASP A 66 1.89 15.31 16.54
N ARG A 67 2.20 14.05 16.21
CA ARG A 67 3.58 13.56 16.16
C ARG A 67 4.37 14.15 15.00
N LEU A 68 3.76 14.28 13.83
CA LEU A 68 4.41 14.89 12.67
C LEU A 68 4.66 16.39 12.88
N ASP A 69 3.77 17.07 13.59
CA ASP A 69 3.89 18.50 13.90
C ASP A 69 4.94 18.78 15.00
N ALA A 70 5.31 17.76 15.78
CA ALA A 70 6.31 17.85 16.85
C ALA A 70 7.74 17.45 16.43
N ASP A 71 7.88 16.78 15.28
CA ASP A 71 9.17 16.42 14.64
C ASP A 71 9.77 17.62 13.88
#